data_AF-A0A382A837-F1
#
_entry.id   AF-A0A382A837-F1
#
_cell.length_a   1.000
_cell.length_b   1.000
_cell.length_c   1.000
_cell.angle_alpha   90.00
_cell.angle_beta   90.00
_cell.angle_gamma   90.00
#
_symmetry.space_group_name_H-M   'P 1'
#
loop_
_entity.id
_entity.type
_entity.pdbx_description
1 polymer ?
#
loop_
_entity_poly.entity_id
_entity_poly.type
_entity_poly.pdbx_seq_one_letter_code
_entity_poly.pdbx_strand_id
1 'polypeptide(L)' 'MTSRFNAKIEVDAEEKTNAVFDSVNIDNKFYPENPTKTEMFCDDKITILIESNQLAQMRA' A
#
# COMPACT_ATOMS: atom_id res chain seq x y z
N MET A 1 -12.34 -22.21 -4.87
CA MET A 1 -10.94 -21.77 -4.70
C MET A 1 -10.95 -20.27 -4.54
N THR A 2 -10.37 -19.75 -3.46
CA THR A 2 -10.13 -18.31 -3.33
C THR A 2 -8.80 -18.00 -4.02
N SER A 3 -8.84 -17.22 -5.09
CA SER A 3 -7.63 -16.74 -5.75
C SER A 3 -6.94 -15.74 -4.85
N ARG A 4 -5.61 -15.85 -4.73
CA ARG A 4 -4.79 -14.84 -4.04
C ARG A 4 -4.27 -13.86 -5.09
N PHE A 5 -4.55 -12.58 -4.87
CA PHE A 5 -4.08 -11.48 -5.70
C PHE A 5 -3.04 -10.70 -4.92
N ASN A 6 -1.98 -10.28 -5.60
CA ASN A 6 -0.94 -9.43 -5.05
C ASN A 6 -0.63 -8.29 -6.04
N ALA A 7 -0.24 -7.15 -5.49
CA ALA A 7 0.24 -6.01 -6.25
C ALA A 7 1.43 -5.36 -5.52
N LYS A 8 2.41 -4.91 -6.30
CA LYS A 8 3.50 -4.05 -5.84
C LYS A 8 3.41 -2.74 -6.61
N ILE A 9 3.34 -1.64 -5.89
CA ILE A 9 3.34 -0.28 -6.44
C ILE A 9 4.60 0.43 -5.96
N GLU A 10 5.32 1.07 -6.86
CA GLU A 10 6.49 1.89 -6.56
C GLU A 10 6.20 3.34 -6.98
N VAL A 11 6.38 4.27 -6.05
CA VAL A 11 6.13 5.70 -6.27
C VAL A 11 7.41 6.47 -5.99
N ASP A 12 7.81 7.27 -6.97
CA ASP A 12 8.93 8.20 -6.89
C ASP A 12 8.35 9.62 -6.94
N ALA A 13 8.52 10.37 -5.86
CA ALA A 13 8.10 11.77 -5.76
C ALA A 13 9.30 12.70 -5.58
N GLU A 14 10.48 12.28 -6.05
CA GLU A 14 11.73 13.01 -5.96
C GLU A 14 12.01 13.44 -4.50
N GLU A 15 12.34 14.71 -4.28
CA GLU A 15 12.62 15.32 -2.97
C GLU A 15 11.45 15.25 -1.97
N LYS A 16 10.21 14.99 -2.46
CA LYS A 16 9.00 14.96 -1.63
C LYS A 16 8.59 13.56 -1.20
N THR A 17 9.32 12.53 -1.61
CA THR A 17 9.01 11.12 -1.32
C THR A 17 8.72 10.87 0.16
N ASN A 18 9.57 11.38 1.07
CA ASN A 18 9.36 11.24 2.51
C ASN A 18 8.10 11.94 3.02
N ALA A 19 7.85 13.17 2.57
CA ALA A 19 6.67 13.94 3.00
C ALA A 19 5.36 13.28 2.51
N VAL A 20 5.36 12.74 1.29
CA VAL A 20 4.23 11.97 0.76
C VAL A 20 4.04 10.69 1.59
N PHE A 21 5.11 9.93 1.85
CA PHE A 21 5.06 8.72 2.66
C PHE A 21 4.48 8.97 4.06
N ASP A 22 4.97 9.99 4.76
CA ASP A 22 4.49 10.32 6.10
C ASP A 22 2.99 10.62 6.09
N SER A 23 2.51 11.35 5.08
CA SER A 23 1.08 11.66 4.93
C SER A 23 0.23 10.41 4.70
N VAL A 24 0.66 9.48 3.84
CA VAL A 24 -0.15 8.30 3.48
C VAL A 24 -0.02 7.14 4.47
N ASN A 25 1.14 7.02 5.14
CA ASN A 25 1.39 5.95 6.11
C ASN A 25 0.62 6.18 7.43
N ILE A 26 0.17 7.40 7.70
CA ILE A 26 -0.76 7.71 8.79
C ILE A 26 -2.01 6.85 8.65
N ASP A 27 -2.65 6.82 7.48
CA ASP A 27 -3.88 6.03 7.28
C ASP A 27 -3.68 4.54 7.57
N ASN A 28 -2.53 3.97 7.17
CA ASN A 28 -2.22 2.57 7.45
C ASN A 28 -2.00 2.29 8.95
N LYS A 29 -1.50 3.26 9.71
CA LYS A 29 -1.31 3.13 11.18
C LYS A 29 -2.63 3.25 11.95
N PHE A 30 -3.56 4.06 11.48
CA PHE A 30 -4.81 4.35 12.20
C PHE A 30 -5.99 3.46 11.78
N TYR A 31 -5.95 2.85 10.58
CA TYR A 31 -7.01 1.97 10.07
C TYR A 31 -6.46 0.56 9.72
N PRO A 32 -6.13 -0.26 10.74
CA PRO A 32 -5.55 -1.60 10.52
C PRO A 32 -6.56 -2.62 9.97
N GLU A 33 -7.86 -2.38 10.14
CA GLU A 33 -8.93 -3.24 9.61
C GLU A 33 -9.26 -2.87 8.16
N ASN A 34 -8.36 -3.24 7.24
CA ASN A 34 -8.55 -3.05 5.81
C ASN A 34 -8.87 -4.41 5.15
N PRO A 35 -9.88 -4.51 4.25
CA PRO A 35 -10.18 -5.76 3.54
C PRO A 35 -9.01 -6.28 2.67
N THR A 36 -8.03 -5.43 2.37
CA THR A 36 -6.75 -5.81 1.76
C THR A 36 -5.65 -5.75 2.82
N LYS A 37 -4.71 -6.69 2.79
CA LYS A 37 -3.51 -6.59 3.60
C LYS A 37 -2.54 -5.64 2.90
N THR A 38 -2.26 -4.48 3.51
CA THR A 38 -1.40 -3.45 2.93
C THR A 38 -0.16 -3.22 3.79
N GLU A 39 1.01 -3.31 3.18
CA GLU A 39 2.30 -3.00 3.80
C GLU A 39 2.97 -1.88 2.99
N MET A 40 3.53 -0.88 3.67
CA MET A 40 4.16 0.26 3.01
C MET A 40 5.52 0.56 3.63
N PHE A 41 6.51 0.83 2.77
CA PHE A 41 7.89 1.11 3.15
C PHE A 41 8.40 2.32 2.36
N CYS A 42 9.35 3.06 2.91
CA CYS A 42 9.98 4.20 2.25
C CYS A 42 11.49 4.12 2.45
N ASP A 43 12.19 3.80 1.36
CA ASP A 43 13.64 3.95 1.24
C ASP A 43 13.89 5.12 0.26
N ASP A 44 14.41 4.84 -0.94
CA ASP A 44 14.53 5.83 -2.03
C ASP A 44 13.19 6.13 -2.72
N LYS A 45 12.25 5.17 -2.66
CA LYS A 45 10.90 5.23 -3.22
C LYS A 45 9.91 4.68 -2.22
N ILE A 46 8.65 5.08 -2.36
CA ILE A 46 7.56 4.47 -1.61
C ILE A 46 7.23 3.15 -2.28
N THR A 47 7.28 2.06 -1.51
CA THR A 47 6.83 0.74 -1.94
C THR A 47 5.56 0.38 -1.20
N ILE A 48 4.51 0.06 -1.94
CA ILE A 48 3.22 -0.40 -1.41
C ILE A 48 3.00 -1.84 -1.87
N LEU A 49 2.84 -2.75 -0.90
CA LEU A 49 2.49 -4.14 -1.13
C LEU A 49 1.05 -4.35 -0.71
N ILE A 50 0.23 -4.90 -1.61
CA ILE A 50 -1.18 -5.16 -1.37
C ILE A 50 -1.47 -6.62 -1.65
N GLU A 51 -2.10 -7.31 -0.70
CA GLU A 51 -2.60 -8.67 -0.87
C GLU A 51 -4.11 -8.72 -0.64
N SER A 52 -4.82 -9.50 -1.46
CA SER A 52 -6.26 -9.73 -1.29
C SER A 52 -6.69 -11.10 -1.82
N ASN A 53 -7.78 -11.62 -1.26
CA ASN A 53 -8.45 -12.81 -1.76
C ASN A 53 -9.59 -12.48 -2.76
N GLN A 54 -9.84 -11.19 -3.02
CA GLN A 54 -10.91 -10.71 -3.89
C GLN A 54 -10.36 -9.61 -4.82
N LEU A 55 -10.43 -9.82 -6.14
CA LEU A 55 -9.99 -8.82 -7.11
C LEU A 55 -10.71 -7.46 -6.93
N ALA A 56 -11.99 -7.49 -6.55
CA ALA A 56 -12.76 -6.28 -6.32
C ALA A 56 -12.22 -5.45 -5.14
N GLN A 57 -11.74 -6.10 -4.07
CA GLN A 57 -11.13 -5.42 -2.92
C GLN A 57 -9.76 -4.85 -3.28
N MET A 58 -8.97 -5.54 -4.12
CA MET A 58 -7.68 -5.04 -4.59
C MET A 58 -7.83 -3.80 -5.50
N ARG A 59 -8.94 -3.69 -6.24
CA ARG A 59 -9.21 -2.58 -7.17
C ARG A 59 -9.75 -1.33 -6.47
N ALA A 60 -10.52 -1.52 -5.40
CA ALA A 60 -11.20 -0.46 -4.66
C ALA A 60 -10.19 0.46 -3.97
#